data_AF-A0A917BBS6-F1
#
_entry.id   AF-A0A917BBS6-F1
#
_cell.length_a   1.000
_cell.length_b   1.000
_cell.length_c   1.000
_cell.angle_alpha   90.00
_cell.angle_beta   90.00
_cell.angle_gamma   90.00
#
_symmetry.space_group_name_H-M   'P 1'
#
loop_
_entity.id
_entity.type
_entity.pdbx_description
1 polymer ?
#
loop_
_entity_poly.entity_id
_entity_poly.type
_entity_poly.pdbx_seq_one_letter_code
_entity_poly.pdbx_strand_id
1 'polypeptide(L)'
;MLGIFSGAGFILLDAFLYGSLPIFFVYLAIAIFFSGLWQMVQYFRMPEKDYVRLEKDHITLDKGALLPRKTVHFDRVERLAEINDVMLLKMENGQEQEIYTEWLAHEDTKELRISLKERINT
;
A
#
# COMPACT_ATOMS: atom_id res chain seq x y z
N MET A 1 2.70 -16.85 -6.49
CA MET A 1 4.01 -17.41 -6.10
C MET A 1 4.12 -18.89 -6.50
N LEU A 2 4.25 -19.22 -7.79
CA LEU A 2 4.41 -20.61 -8.26
C LEU A 2 5.53 -20.76 -9.31
N GLY A 3 6.11 -19.66 -9.81
CA GLY A 3 7.12 -19.69 -10.88
C GLY A 3 8.59 -19.76 -10.44
N ILE A 4 8.90 -19.47 -9.17
CA ILE A 4 10.30 -19.45 -8.68
C ILE A 4 10.79 -20.86 -8.35
N PHE A 5 9.90 -21.75 -7.90
CA PHE A 5 10.24 -23.13 -7.56
C PHE A 5 10.54 -24.01 -8.78
N SER A 6 10.01 -23.69 -9.97
CA SER A 6 10.27 -24.48 -11.18
C SER A 6 11.64 -24.17 -11.80
N GLY A 7 12.08 -22.91 -11.80
CA GLY A 7 13.33 -22.50 -12.45
C GLY A 7 14.58 -22.99 -11.73
N ALA A 8 14.65 -22.82 -10.40
CA ALA A 8 15.79 -23.28 -9.60
C ALA A 8 15.89 -24.81 -9.58
N GLY A 9 14.74 -25.51 -9.55
CA GLY A 9 14.69 -26.97 -9.63
C GLY A 9 15.21 -27.51 -10.96
N PHE A 10 14.91 -26.82 -12.07
CA PHE A 10 15.38 -27.23 -13.40
C PHE A 10 16.91 -27.10 -13.55
N ILE A 11 17.49 -26.03 -13.01
CA ILE A 11 18.94 -25.79 -13.06
C ILE A 11 19.70 -26.81 -12.18
N LEU A 12 19.16 -27.15 -11.01
CA LEU A 12 19.74 -28.18 -10.13
C LEU A 12 19.61 -29.58 -10.73
N LEU A 13 18.49 -29.89 -11.39
CA LEU A 13 18.28 -31.17 -12.08
C LEU A 13 19.25 -31.32 -13.27
N ASP A 14 19.43 -30.26 -14.07
CA ASP A 14 20.34 -30.25 -15.22
C ASP A 14 21.82 -30.40 -14.77
N ALA A 15 22.21 -29.68 -13.72
CA ALA A 15 23.54 -29.82 -13.11
C ALA A 15 23.79 -31.22 -12.53
N PHE A 16 22.76 -31.85 -11.94
CA PHE A 16 22.83 -33.21 -11.41
C PHE A 16 22.91 -34.27 -12.51
N LEU A 17 22.20 -34.07 -13.63
CA LEU A 17 22.15 -35.03 -14.75
C LEU A 17 23.37 -34.96 -15.67
N TYR A 18 23.88 -33.75 -15.94
CA TYR A 18 24.93 -33.52 -16.95
C TYR A 18 26.30 -33.15 -16.36
N GLY A 19 26.41 -33.00 -15.03
CA GLY A 19 27.67 -32.74 -14.31
C GLY A 19 28.35 -31.41 -14.68
N SER A 20 27.71 -30.59 -15.51
CA SER A 20 28.19 -29.29 -15.96
C SER A 20 26.99 -28.36 -16.06
N LEU A 21 27.19 -27.10 -15.64
CA LEU A 21 26.19 -26.05 -15.78
C LEU A 21 26.46 -25.32 -17.10
N PRO A 22 25.56 -25.40 -18.10
CA PRO A 22 25.69 -24.60 -19.30
C PRO A 22 25.78 -23.13 -18.92
N ILE A 23 26.81 -22.43 -19.41
CA ILE A 23 27.09 -21.02 -19.09
C ILE A 23 25.86 -20.13 -19.33
N PHE A 24 25.02 -20.50 -20.29
CA PHE A 24 23.74 -19.86 -20.60
C PHE A 24 22.79 -19.79 -19.40
N PHE A 25 22.63 -20.88 -18.63
CA PHE A 25 21.74 -20.89 -17.47
C PHE A 25 22.25 -20.01 -16.34
N VAL A 26 23.58 -19.88 -16.21
CA VAL A 26 24.20 -18.95 -15.25
C VAL A 26 23.84 -17.51 -15.61
N TYR A 27 23.99 -17.12 -16.87
CA TYR A 27 23.59 -15.78 -17.33
C TYR A 27 22.09 -15.52 -17.20
N LEU A 28 21.25 -16.52 -17.48
CA LEU A 28 19.80 -16.42 -17.33
C LEU A 28 19.41 -16.22 -15.86
N ALA A 29 19.99 -16.97 -14.93
CA ALA A 29 19.73 -16.84 -13.50
C ALA A 29 20.13 -15.44 -12.99
N ILE A 30 21.29 -14.94 -13.42
CA ILE A 30 21.76 -13.59 -13.12
C ILE A 30 20.76 -12.54 -13.63
N ALA A 31 20.31 -12.66 -14.89
CA ALA A 31 19.36 -11.72 -15.47
C ALA A 31 18.01 -11.70 -14.73
N ILE A 32 17.49 -12.86 -14.34
CA ILE A 32 16.26 -12.98 -13.55
C ILE A 32 16.45 -12.36 -12.16
N PHE A 33 17.58 -12.62 -11.51
CA PHE A 33 17.91 -12.06 -10.20
C PHE A 33 17.93 -10.52 -10.23
N PHE A 34 18.63 -9.93 -11.20
CA PHE A 34 18.68 -8.48 -11.36
C PHE A 34 17.32 -7.88 -11.77
N SER A 35 16.53 -8.58 -12.59
CA SER A 35 15.16 -8.17 -12.90
C SER A 35 14.28 -8.12 -11.65
N GLY A 36 14.38 -9.13 -10.79
CA GLY A 36 13.69 -9.16 -9.49
C GLY A 36 14.12 -8.04 -8.56
N LEU A 37 15.43 -7.77 -8.46
CA LEU A 37 15.96 -6.63 -7.70
C LEU A 37 15.43 -5.30 -8.24
N TRP A 38 15.39 -5.13 -9.56
CA TRP A 38 14.87 -3.92 -10.19
C TRP A 38 13.38 -3.72 -9.85
N GLN A 39 12.57 -4.76 -9.98
CA GLN A 39 11.15 -4.72 -9.62
C GLN A 39 10.95 -4.41 -8.13
N MET A 40 11.78 -5.00 -7.25
CA MET A 40 11.74 -4.74 -5.81
C MET A 40 12.02 -3.27 -5.51
N VAL A 41 13.07 -2.69 -6.12
CA VAL A 41 13.39 -1.26 -5.97
C VAL A 41 12.26 -0.38 -6.47
N GLN A 42 11.65 -0.70 -7.61
CA GLN A 42 10.50 0.05 -8.13
C GLN A 42 9.30 -0.03 -7.19
N TYR A 43 9.02 -1.21 -6.62
CA TYR A 43 7.96 -1.40 -5.65
C TYR A 43 8.18 -0.55 -4.39
N PHE A 44 9.40 -0.55 -3.83
CA PHE A 44 9.72 0.29 -2.66
C PHE A 44 9.73 1.79 -2.95
N ARG A 45 9.89 2.20 -4.21
CA ARG A 45 9.81 3.60 -4.62
C ARG A 45 8.39 4.03 -4.99
N MET A 46 7.44 3.10 -5.05
CA MET A 46 6.05 3.42 -5.33
C MET A 46 5.48 4.16 -4.11
N PRO A 47 5.01 5.40 -4.25
CA PRO A 47 4.46 6.14 -3.12
C PRO A 47 3.27 5.38 -2.54
N GLU A 48 3.28 5.17 -1.22
CA GLU A 48 2.16 4.56 -0.49
C GLU A 48 0.95 5.49 -0.63
N LYS A 49 0.00 5.10 -1.49
CA LYS A 49 -1.26 5.82 -1.64
C LYS A 49 -2.27 5.20 -0.70
N ASP A 50 -2.68 5.97 0.30
CA ASP A 50 -3.79 5.62 1.17
C ASP A 50 -5.11 5.91 0.43
N TYR A 51 -5.91 4.87 0.21
CA TYR A 51 -7.25 5.04 -0.33
C TYR A 51 -8.24 5.25 0.80
N VAL A 52 -8.99 6.34 0.73
CA VAL A 52 -10.01 6.69 1.71
C VAL A 52 -11.38 6.43 1.13
N ARG A 53 -12.22 5.71 1.86
CA ARG A 53 -13.62 5.47 1.50
C ARG A 53 -14.55 5.96 2.60
N LEU A 54 -15.45 6.87 2.24
CA LEU A 54 -16.47 7.39 3.14
C LEU A 54 -17.74 6.55 3.00
N GLU A 55 -18.06 5.81 4.05
CA GLU A 55 -19.33 5.09 4.20
C GLU A 55 -20.26 5.91 5.09
N LYS A 56 -21.53 5.49 5.26
CA LYS A 56 -22.54 6.29 5.97
C LYS A 56 -22.18 6.58 7.43
N ASP A 57 -21.66 5.59 8.13
CA ASP A 57 -21.41 5.56 9.57
C ASP A 57 -19.91 5.48 9.93
N HIS A 58 -19.06 5.25 8.93
CA HIS A 58 -17.62 5.11 9.13
C HIS A 58 -16.81 5.57 7.92
N ILE A 59 -15.52 5.82 8.17
CA ILE A 59 -14.50 6.01 7.16
C ILE A 59 -13.54 4.82 7.20
N THR A 60 -13.14 4.37 6.03
CA THR A 60 -12.19 3.27 5.87
C THR A 60 -10.95 3.78 5.17
N LEU A 61 -9.78 3.51 5.75
CA LEU A 61 -8.47 3.80 5.19
C LEU A 61 -7.80 2.49 4.77
N ASP A 62 -7.42 2.43 3.51
CA ASP A 62 -6.81 1.28 2.87
C ASP A 62 -5.39 1.66 2.44
N LYS A 63 -4.40 1.15 3.18
CA LYS A 63 -2.98 1.44 2.96
C LYS A 63 -2.33 0.45 1.97
N GLY A 64 -3.14 -0.22 1.16
CA GLY A 64 -2.69 -1.20 0.17
C GLY A 64 -2.56 -2.64 0.71
N ALA A 65 -1.95 -3.52 -0.09
CA ALA A 65 -2.01 -4.97 0.12
C ALA A 65 -1.27 -5.52 1.35
N LEU A 66 -0.35 -4.74 1.93
CA LEU A 66 0.53 -5.20 3.03
C LEU A 66 0.00 -4.84 4.41
N LEU A 67 -0.80 -3.78 4.52
CA LEU A 67 -1.29 -3.26 5.79
C LEU A 67 -2.78 -3.56 5.93
N PRO A 68 -3.25 -3.95 7.13
CA PRO A 68 -4.66 -4.17 7.35
C PRO A 68 -5.41 -2.85 7.15
N ARG A 69 -6.56 -2.95 6.47
CA ARG A 69 -7.53 -1.87 6.35
C ARG A 69 -7.94 -1.38 7.74
N LYS A 70 -7.93 -0.06 7.94
CA LYS A 70 -8.33 0.58 9.19
C LYS A 70 -9.70 1.22 9.02
N THR A 71 -10.61 0.91 9.94
CA THR A 71 -11.97 1.48 9.97
C THR A 71 -12.13 2.38 11.18
N VAL A 72 -12.71 3.55 10.96
CA VAL A 72 -12.98 4.58 11.96
C VAL A 72 -14.45 4.94 11.89
N HIS A 73 -15.22 4.62 12.92
CA HIS A 73 -16.62 5.02 13.00
C HIS A 73 -16.74 6.48 13.43
N PHE A 74 -17.70 7.21 12.85
CA PHE A 74 -17.84 8.66 13.10
C PHE A 74 -18.34 8.97 14.51
N ASP A 75 -19.06 8.04 15.13
CA ASP A 75 -19.53 8.12 16.53
C ASP A 75 -18.38 8.23 17.55
N ARG A 76 -17.17 7.79 17.19
CA ARG A 76 -15.97 7.85 18.03
C ARG A 76 -15.07 9.04 17.72
N VAL A 77 -15.43 9.86 16.74
CA VAL A 77 -14.64 11.02 16.32
C VAL A 77 -15.09 12.23 17.13
N GLU A 78 -14.22 12.73 17.99
CA GLU A 78 -14.45 13.93 18.81
C GLU A 78 -14.34 15.20 17.97
N ARG A 79 -13.33 15.27 17.08
CA ARG A 79 -13.14 16.45 16.21
C ARG A 79 -12.42 16.13 14.91
N LEU A 80 -12.70 16.97 13.91
CA LEU A 80 -11.91 17.07 12.68
C LEU A 80 -11.08 18.36 12.69
N ALA A 81 -9.77 18.24 12.51
CA ALA A 81 -8.84 19.34 12.27
C ALA A 81 -8.19 19.23 10.89
N GLU A 82 -7.71 20.34 10.35
CA GLU A 82 -6.99 20.39 9.07
C GLU A 82 -5.73 21.23 9.27
N ILE A 83 -4.58 20.68 8.90
CA ILE A 83 -3.28 21.31 9.02
C ILE A 83 -2.56 21.09 7.69
N ASN A 84 -2.49 22.13 6.87
CA ASN A 84 -1.94 22.06 5.51
C ASN A 84 -2.64 20.94 4.70
N ASP A 85 -1.87 20.04 4.09
CA ASP A 85 -2.37 18.92 3.29
C ASP A 85 -2.67 17.66 4.14
N VAL A 86 -3.00 17.84 5.42
CA VAL A 86 -3.33 16.75 6.35
C VAL A 86 -4.64 17.05 7.07
N MET A 87 -5.60 16.14 6.93
CA MET A 87 -6.80 16.10 7.76
C MET A 87 -6.59 15.16 8.95
N LEU A 88 -6.92 15.63 10.15
CA LEU A 88 -6.67 14.91 11.39
C LEU A 88 -7.99 14.65 12.11
N LEU A 89 -8.33 13.38 12.26
CA LEU A 89 -9.47 12.89 13.01
C LEU A 89 -9.00 12.57 14.43
N LYS A 90 -9.47 13.34 15.41
CA LYS A 90 -9.21 13.07 16.82
C LYS A 90 -10.35 12.23 17.37
N MET A 91 -10.00 11.11 17.97
CA MET A 91 -10.94 10.15 18.55
C MET A 91 -11.16 10.44 20.04
N GLU A 92 -12.30 10.03 20.57
CA GLU A 92 -12.61 10.17 22.01
C GLU A 92 -11.60 9.45 22.91
N ASN A 93 -10.99 8.37 22.42
CA ASN A 93 -9.96 7.61 23.14
C ASN A 93 -8.56 8.26 23.12
N GLY A 94 -8.45 9.47 22.56
CA GLY A 94 -7.19 10.20 22.41
C GLY A 94 -6.31 9.73 21.24
N GLN A 95 -6.75 8.74 20.45
CA GLN A 95 -6.06 8.36 19.22
C GLN A 95 -6.31 9.39 18.12
N GLU A 96 -5.32 9.56 17.25
CA GLU A 96 -5.41 10.43 16.09
C GLU A 96 -5.27 9.60 14.82
N GLN A 97 -6.09 9.92 13.82
CA GLN A 97 -5.98 9.37 12.48
C GLN A 97 -5.73 10.50 11.47
N GLU A 98 -4.58 10.42 10.82
CA GLU A 98 -4.19 11.34 9.77
C GLU A 98 -4.67 10.83 8.40
N ILE A 99 -5.13 11.75 7.57
CA ILE A 99 -5.48 11.55 6.17
C ILE A 99 -4.69 12.58 5.37
N TYR A 100 -3.73 12.09 4.58
CA TYR A 100 -2.91 12.93 3.71
C TYR A 100 -3.69 13.25 2.44
N THR A 101 -3.83 14.53 2.13
CA THR A 101 -4.59 15.04 0.98
C THR A 101 -3.70 15.64 -0.11
N GLU A 102 -2.39 15.43 -0.05
CA GLU A 102 -1.41 15.96 -1.01
C GLU A 102 -1.69 15.53 -2.48
N TRP A 103 -2.39 14.41 -2.67
CA TRP A 103 -2.79 13.88 -3.98
C TRP A 103 -4.22 14.29 -4.40
N LEU A 104 -4.97 14.97 -3.54
CA LEU A 104 -6.32 15.43 -3.84
C LEU A 104 -6.26 16.84 -4.43
N ALA A 105 -7.14 17.11 -5.40
CA ALA A 105 -7.34 18.48 -5.84
C ALA A 105 -7.90 19.32 -4.68
N HIS A 106 -7.68 20.63 -4.74
CA HIS A 106 -8.17 21.54 -3.70
C HIS A 106 -9.70 21.47 -3.53
N GLU A 107 -10.42 21.30 -4.64
CA GLU A 107 -11.88 21.12 -4.66
C GLU A 107 -12.32 19.81 -3.98
N ASP A 108 -11.68 18.69 -4.32
CA ASP A 108 -11.95 17.39 -3.71
C ASP A 108 -11.64 17.39 -2.20
N THR A 109 -10.55 18.06 -1.82
CA THR A 109 -10.17 18.23 -0.40
C THR A 109 -11.26 18.99 0.36
N LYS A 110 -11.82 20.03 -0.25
CA LYS A 110 -12.93 20.80 0.34
C LYS A 110 -14.19 19.97 0.45
N GLU A 111 -14.54 19.21 -0.58
CA GLU A 111 -15.71 18.31 -0.58
C GLU A 111 -15.58 17.22 0.50
N LEU A 112 -14.40 16.62 0.61
CA LEU A 112 -14.07 15.64 1.64
C LEU A 112 -14.28 16.22 3.04
N ARG A 113 -13.79 17.44 3.28
CA ARG A 113 -13.94 18.13 4.56
C ARG A 113 -15.40 18.35 4.94
N ILE A 114 -16.21 18.84 4.00
CA ILE A 114 -17.63 19.10 4.22
C ILE A 114 -18.33 17.78 4.55
N SER A 115 -18.09 16.75 3.74
CA SER A 115 -18.66 15.41 3.92
C SER A 115 -18.33 14.80 5.28
N LEU A 116 -17.09 14.95 5.75
CA LEU A 116 -16.68 14.47 7.07
C LEU A 116 -17.35 15.25 8.21
N LYS A 117 -17.41 16.58 8.10
CA LYS A 117 -18.07 17.42 9.13
C LYS A 117 -19.56 17.12 9.27
N GLU A 118 -20.25 16.89 8.16
CA GLU A 118 -21.67 16.54 8.18
C GLU A 118 -21.89 15.21 8.90
N ARG A 119 -21.06 14.19 8.61
CA ARG A 119 -21.20 12.85 9.19
C ARG A 119 -20.78 12.73 10.65
N ILE A 120 -19.83 13.54 11.10
CA ILE A 120 -19.38 13.57 12.51
C ILE A 120 -20.38 14.30 13.42
N ASN A 121 -21.06 15.32 12.90
CA ASN A 121 -22.03 16.11 13.68
C ASN A 121 -23.46 15.56 13.64
N THR A 122 -23.69 14.41 13.00
CA THR A 122 -24.99 13.73 12.94
C THR A 122 -25.10 12.72 14.07
#